data_AF-A0AAD2DKJ0-F1
#
_entry.id   AF-A0AAD2DKJ0-F1
#
_cell.length_a   1.000
_cell.length_b   1.000
_cell.length_c   1.000
_cell.angle_alpha   90.00
_cell.angle_beta   90.00
_cell.angle_gamma   90.00
#
_symmetry.space_group_name_H-M   'P 1'
#
loop_
_entity.id
_entity.type
_entity.pdbx_description
1 polymer ?
#
loop_
_entity_poly.entity_id
_entity_poly.type
_entity_poly.pdbx_seq_one_letter_code
_entity_poly.pdbx_strand_id
1 'polypeptide(L)'
;MGLSKSERFSPKIYSTSRIPGLIKFFQYSFKTNKFNDEAQNALADLENNVKVEIENLETDLYSTKKELELMERAQGLLELEKLKLEDGFRRSQREHDALKEKITSLSEDERVSIEREKRIEERYAKVRDELKRSQTKCDELNEIVTRFVEDKKVSSDRGKRTEEQYAKACDELKRCQKELDELKEKNTRLLEDRTVSNDRERRTEERYAKFYDEYSKAENEKHKMILHLNERIEELKNQKLGSQQAAEMYKEKIKSLDLRVSHMNWEVERLKRENSEADQIVEELRCKKLEADQTLEVYKKKFEDLSMRFGNAEQILAKVFKVGVNDLSNLATNIEKDVSFSTCDGEKESSGNGGKWSGGNDDFENRDLEHFGNERSLKKGADAGRRAINVTLDHGEQVAKNLVLAGSSLKMARSLKSGDIVEISDSDDEATPKKNFRSPTLSNTNRENRAQYKEGSLLSSTPKRKRSTYGCDNDENFQIGAQQAK
;
A
#
# COMPACT_ATOMS: atom_id res chain seq x y z
N MET A 1 16.66 6.76 -91.93
CA MET A 1 16.46 7.31 -90.57
C MET A 1 17.24 6.43 -89.60
N GLY A 2 18.43 6.89 -89.19
CA GLY A 2 19.32 6.14 -88.31
C GLY A 2 19.03 6.48 -86.85
N LEU A 3 18.63 5.49 -86.07
CA LEU A 3 18.61 5.56 -84.62
C LEU A 3 19.95 5.04 -84.10
N SER A 4 20.63 5.87 -83.32
CA SER A 4 21.97 5.65 -82.78
C SER A 4 21.99 4.50 -81.77
N LYS A 5 22.89 3.53 -81.99
CA LYS A 5 23.19 2.35 -81.15
C LYS A 5 23.83 2.68 -79.76
N SER A 6 23.52 3.82 -79.16
CA SER A 6 24.15 4.28 -77.91
C SER A 6 23.26 4.21 -76.65
N GLU A 7 22.02 3.70 -76.72
CA GLU A 7 21.28 3.28 -75.52
C GLU A 7 21.84 1.95 -74.98
N ARG A 8 23.08 1.98 -74.51
CA ARG A 8 23.66 0.87 -73.74
C ARG A 8 23.23 1.04 -72.29
N PHE A 9 22.25 0.24 -71.89
CA PHE A 9 21.99 -0.27 -70.53
C PHE A 9 22.78 0.42 -69.41
N SER A 10 22.32 1.59 -68.97
CA SER A 10 22.67 2.13 -67.65
C SER A 10 21.73 1.46 -66.64
N PRO A 11 22.24 0.61 -65.72
CA PRO A 11 21.38 -0.08 -64.77
C PRO A 11 20.72 0.95 -63.84
N LYS A 12 19.39 0.99 -63.76
CA LYS A 12 18.69 1.90 -62.83
C LYS A 12 18.87 1.38 -61.40
N ILE A 13 19.47 2.19 -60.52
CA ILE A 13 19.50 1.91 -59.09
C ILE A 13 18.16 2.34 -58.51
N TYR A 14 17.51 1.43 -57.78
CA TYR A 14 16.34 1.75 -56.96
C TYR A 14 16.80 1.93 -55.52
N SER A 15 16.11 2.76 -54.74
CA SER A 15 16.41 3.01 -53.32
C SER A 15 16.33 1.75 -52.44
N THR A 16 15.79 0.64 -52.97
CA THR A 16 15.67 -0.66 -52.32
C THR A 16 16.73 -1.68 -52.75
N SER A 17 17.68 -1.29 -53.62
CA SER A 17 18.73 -2.21 -54.10
C SER A 17 19.67 -2.63 -52.98
N ARG A 18 19.80 -3.95 -52.75
CA ARG A 18 20.78 -4.51 -51.80
C ARG A 18 22.22 -4.24 -52.27
N ILE A 19 23.15 -4.18 -51.32
CA ILE A 19 24.59 -3.86 -51.52
C ILE A 19 25.24 -4.66 -52.67
N PRO A 20 24.96 -5.97 -52.89
CA PRO A 20 25.47 -6.70 -54.06
C PRO A 20 25.03 -6.12 -55.42
N GLY A 21 23.83 -5.52 -55.47
CA GLY A 21 23.32 -4.82 -56.65
C GLY A 21 23.99 -3.47 -56.88
N LEU A 22 24.31 -2.74 -55.79
CA LEU A 22 25.11 -1.50 -55.84
C LEU A 22 26.55 -1.79 -56.30
N ILE A 23 27.18 -2.84 -55.77
CA ILE A 23 28.52 -3.30 -56.17
C ILE A 23 28.55 -3.61 -57.68
N LYS A 24 27.57 -4.37 -58.18
CA LYS A 24 27.45 -4.65 -59.64
C LYS A 24 27.26 -3.38 -60.46
N PHE A 25 26.46 -2.42 -59.97
CA PHE A 25 26.25 -1.15 -60.66
C PHE A 25 27.54 -0.33 -60.74
N PHE A 26 28.30 -0.24 -59.65
CA PHE A 26 29.57 0.47 -59.62
C PHE A 26 30.64 -0.23 -60.47
N GLN A 27 30.74 -1.56 -60.42
CA GLN A 27 31.62 -2.35 -61.31
C GLN A 27 31.31 -2.14 -62.80
N TYR A 28 30.04 -1.89 -63.15
CA TYR A 28 29.65 -1.59 -64.53
C TYR A 28 29.97 -0.14 -64.95
N SER A 29 29.96 0.79 -63.99
CA SER A 29 30.14 2.23 -64.20
C SER A 29 31.61 2.67 -64.18
N PHE A 30 32.47 1.97 -63.42
CA PHE A 30 33.91 2.17 -63.40
C PHE A 30 34.57 1.14 -64.32
N LYS A 31 35.32 1.59 -65.35
CA LYS A 31 36.08 0.69 -66.25
C LYS A 31 36.87 -0.33 -65.42
N THR A 32 36.71 -1.61 -65.74
CA THR A 32 37.02 -2.85 -64.99
C THR A 32 38.41 -2.99 -64.33
N ASN A 33 39.32 -2.03 -64.45
CA ASN A 33 40.71 -2.18 -64.01
C ASN A 33 41.07 -1.35 -62.76
N LYS A 34 40.12 -0.68 -62.12
CA LYS A 34 40.38 0.13 -60.89
C LYS A 34 39.30 0.06 -59.81
N PHE A 35 38.28 -0.78 -59.96
CA PHE A 35 37.39 -1.08 -58.83
C PHE A 35 38.14 -2.06 -57.91
N ASN A 36 39.07 -1.52 -57.12
CA ASN A 36 39.98 -2.25 -56.26
C ASN A 36 39.22 -3.06 -55.22
N ASP A 37 39.82 -4.17 -54.80
CA ASP A 37 39.38 -5.03 -53.69
C ASP A 37 39.10 -4.21 -52.41
N GLU A 38 39.78 -3.07 -52.20
CA GLU A 38 39.53 -2.11 -51.11
C GLU A 38 38.11 -1.56 -51.08
N ALA A 39 37.54 -1.15 -52.22
CA ALA A 39 36.18 -0.62 -52.25
C ALA A 39 35.15 -1.71 -51.94
N GLN A 40 35.47 -2.95 -52.31
CA GLN A 40 34.63 -4.11 -52.06
C GLN A 40 34.69 -4.52 -50.58
N ASN A 41 35.88 -4.51 -49.97
CA ASN A 41 36.06 -4.74 -48.54
C ASN A 41 35.41 -3.64 -47.69
N ALA A 42 35.58 -2.37 -48.06
CA ALA A 42 34.94 -1.26 -47.34
C ALA A 42 33.40 -1.33 -47.37
N LEU A 43 32.82 -1.75 -48.50
CA LEU A 43 31.37 -1.97 -48.59
C LEU A 43 30.92 -3.19 -47.78
N ALA A 44 31.71 -4.25 -47.72
CA ALA A 44 31.42 -5.42 -46.90
C ALA A 44 31.54 -5.11 -45.39
N ASP A 45 32.53 -4.33 -44.98
CA ASP A 45 32.69 -3.89 -43.59
C ASP A 45 31.54 -2.97 -43.17
N LEU A 46 31.11 -2.06 -44.05
CA LEU A 46 29.93 -1.24 -43.82
C LEU A 46 28.67 -2.10 -43.70
N GLU A 47 28.49 -3.10 -44.57
CA GLU A 47 27.36 -4.04 -44.49
C GLU A 47 27.36 -4.80 -43.16
N ASN A 48 28.51 -5.30 -42.71
CA ASN A 48 28.64 -6.00 -41.45
C ASN A 48 28.38 -5.08 -40.25
N ASN A 49 28.91 -3.85 -40.25
CA ASN A 49 28.66 -2.88 -39.19
C ASN A 49 27.17 -2.52 -39.10
N VAL A 50 26.53 -2.21 -40.23
CA VAL A 50 25.09 -1.91 -40.26
C VAL A 50 24.28 -3.13 -39.81
N LYS A 51 24.69 -4.35 -40.18
CA LYS A 51 24.01 -5.57 -39.73
C LYS A 51 24.11 -5.76 -38.21
N VAL A 52 25.29 -5.58 -37.63
CA VAL A 52 25.49 -5.65 -36.17
C VAL A 52 24.69 -4.55 -35.47
N GLU A 53 24.66 -3.34 -36.02
CA GLU A 53 23.85 -2.25 -35.47
C GLU A 53 22.35 -2.57 -35.52
N ILE A 54 21.85 -3.16 -36.60
CA ILE A 54 20.46 -3.62 -36.70
C ILE A 54 20.17 -4.71 -35.66
N GLU A 55 21.03 -5.72 -35.51
CA GLU A 55 20.85 -6.80 -34.52
C GLU A 55 20.85 -6.25 -33.07
N ASN A 56 21.71 -5.27 -32.78
CA ASN A 56 21.71 -4.58 -31.48
C ASN A 56 20.41 -3.80 -31.26
N LEU A 57 19.96 -3.02 -32.25
CA LEU A 57 18.70 -2.27 -32.17
C LEU A 57 17.48 -3.20 -32.02
N GLU A 58 17.46 -4.36 -32.69
CA GLU A 58 16.40 -5.36 -32.52
C GLU A 58 16.39 -5.93 -31.09
N THR A 59 17.57 -6.16 -30.52
CA THR A 59 17.72 -6.64 -29.14
C THR A 59 17.24 -5.60 -28.13
N ASP A 60 17.61 -4.33 -28.33
CA ASP A 60 17.18 -3.21 -27.50
C ASP A 60 15.66 -2.99 -27.61
N LEU A 61 15.10 -3.07 -28.82
CA LEU A 61 13.64 -2.98 -29.04
C LEU A 61 12.91 -4.12 -28.32
N TYR A 62 13.42 -5.35 -28.40
CA TYR A 62 12.82 -6.48 -27.68
C TYR A 62 12.89 -6.30 -26.15
N SER A 63 14.03 -5.81 -25.64
CA SER A 63 14.23 -5.54 -24.21
C SER A 63 13.27 -4.45 -23.70
N THR A 64 13.21 -3.32 -24.39
CA THR A 64 12.31 -2.20 -24.06
C THR A 64 10.83 -2.60 -24.15
N LYS A 65 10.44 -3.40 -25.15
CA LYS A 65 9.09 -3.95 -25.23
C LYS A 65 8.74 -4.83 -24.02
N LYS A 66 9.67 -5.68 -23.57
CA LYS A 66 9.47 -6.53 -22.39
C LYS A 66 9.37 -5.70 -21.12
N GLU A 67 10.17 -4.65 -20.98
CA GLU A 67 10.09 -3.71 -19.86
C GLU A 67 8.73 -2.97 -19.85
N LEU A 68 8.26 -2.52 -21.02
CA LEU A 68 6.94 -1.90 -21.17
C LEU A 68 5.81 -2.85 -20.71
N GLU A 69 5.82 -4.12 -21.15
CA GLU A 69 4.84 -5.12 -20.72
C GLU A 69 4.86 -5.35 -19.20
N LEU A 70 6.03 -5.29 -18.57
CA LEU A 70 6.15 -5.41 -17.11
C LEU A 70 5.59 -4.17 -16.40
N MET A 71 5.84 -2.97 -16.92
CA MET A 71 5.29 -1.74 -16.38
C MET A 71 3.76 -1.69 -16.52
N GLU A 72 3.21 -2.10 -17.66
CA GLU A 72 1.75 -2.18 -17.87
C GLU A 72 1.10 -3.16 -16.88
N ARG A 73 1.71 -4.33 -16.65
CA ARG A 73 1.22 -5.28 -15.63
C ARG A 73 1.30 -4.70 -14.23
N ALA A 74 2.39 -4.02 -13.88
CA ALA A 74 2.55 -3.38 -12.58
C ALA A 74 1.49 -2.29 -12.36
N GLN A 75 1.22 -1.47 -13.37
CA GLN A 75 0.16 -0.46 -13.34
C GLN A 75 -1.22 -1.11 -13.15
N GLY A 76 -1.52 -2.18 -13.87
CA GLY A 76 -2.79 -2.91 -13.72
C GLY A 76 -3.00 -3.47 -12.30
N LEU A 77 -1.94 -3.93 -11.64
CA LEU A 77 -2.01 -4.38 -10.24
C LEU A 77 -2.27 -3.23 -9.27
N LEU A 78 -1.64 -2.07 -9.47
CA LEU A 78 -1.87 -0.87 -8.66
C LEU A 78 -3.31 -0.35 -8.81
N GLU A 79 -3.85 -0.33 -10.03
CA GLU A 79 -5.24 0.06 -10.28
C GLU A 79 -6.23 -0.90 -9.62
N LEU A 80 -5.95 -2.22 -9.66
CA LEU A 80 -6.76 -3.22 -8.98
C LEU A 80 -6.74 -3.05 -7.45
N GLU A 81 -5.58 -2.77 -6.87
CA GLU A 81 -5.45 -2.52 -5.43
C GLU A 81 -6.20 -1.24 -5.02
N LYS A 82 -6.10 -0.17 -5.82
CA LYS A 82 -6.87 1.06 -5.63
C LYS A 82 -8.38 0.79 -5.62
N LEU A 83 -8.89 0.01 -6.59
CA LEU A 83 -10.31 -0.35 -6.65
C LEU A 83 -10.75 -1.17 -5.42
N LYS A 84 -9.93 -2.12 -4.95
CA LYS A 84 -10.23 -2.89 -3.73
C LYS A 84 -10.33 -2.01 -2.49
N LEU A 85 -9.45 -1.01 -2.36
CA LEU A 85 -9.48 -0.05 -1.26
C LEU A 85 -10.73 0.84 -1.35
N GLU A 86 -11.08 1.32 -2.53
CA GLU A 86 -12.29 2.13 -2.75
C GLU A 86 -13.57 1.35 -2.43
N ASP A 87 -13.65 0.07 -2.79
CA ASP A 87 -14.76 -0.81 -2.43
C ASP A 87 -14.83 -1.10 -0.92
N GLY A 88 -13.67 -1.22 -0.26
CA GLY A 88 -13.58 -1.33 1.20
C GLY A 88 -14.13 -0.07 1.88
N PHE A 89 -13.71 1.10 1.40
CA PHE A 89 -14.19 2.39 1.90
C PHE A 89 -15.70 2.55 1.71
N ARG A 90 -16.24 2.23 0.52
CA ARG A 90 -17.68 2.29 0.25
C ARG A 90 -18.50 1.35 1.15
N ARG A 91 -17.96 0.17 1.50
CA ARG A 91 -18.62 -0.74 2.45
C ARG A 91 -18.64 -0.16 3.86
N SER A 92 -17.49 0.30 4.35
CA SER A 92 -17.39 0.95 5.67
C SER A 92 -18.30 2.16 5.80
N GLN A 93 -18.39 2.99 4.74
CA GLN A 93 -19.31 4.13 4.71
C GLN A 93 -20.78 3.70 4.84
N ARG A 94 -21.20 2.67 4.11
CA ARG A 94 -22.57 2.13 4.21
C ARG A 94 -22.87 1.57 5.59
N GLU A 95 -21.90 0.90 6.22
CA GLU A 95 -22.03 0.39 7.59
C GLU A 95 -22.15 1.51 8.61
N HIS A 96 -21.35 2.57 8.47
CA HIS A 96 -21.45 3.76 9.30
C HIS A 96 -22.84 4.42 9.19
N ASP A 97 -23.36 4.57 7.97
CA ASP A 97 -24.68 5.16 7.75
C ASP A 97 -25.81 4.29 8.35
N ALA A 98 -25.71 2.96 8.22
CA ALA A 98 -26.66 2.03 8.84
C ALA A 98 -26.59 2.05 10.38
N LEU A 99 -25.39 2.15 10.96
CA LEU A 99 -25.21 2.30 12.41
C LEU A 99 -25.77 3.63 12.91
N LYS A 100 -25.56 4.71 12.16
CA LYS A 100 -26.12 6.02 12.46
C LYS A 100 -27.65 5.99 12.48
N GLU A 101 -28.27 5.35 11.49
CA GLU A 101 -29.73 5.15 11.46
C GLU A 101 -30.20 4.31 12.65
N LYS A 102 -29.49 3.22 12.98
CA LYS A 102 -29.80 2.39 14.15
C LYS A 102 -29.72 3.16 15.47
N ILE A 103 -28.70 4.01 15.64
CA ILE A 103 -28.57 4.90 16.81
C ILE A 103 -29.77 5.84 16.89
N THR A 104 -30.15 6.49 15.79
CA THR A 104 -31.31 7.39 15.79
C THR A 104 -32.62 6.68 16.13
N SER A 105 -32.82 5.45 15.63
CA SER A 105 -33.99 4.64 15.98
C SER A 105 -34.01 4.27 17.46
N LEU A 106 -32.88 3.86 18.03
CA LEU A 106 -32.79 3.48 19.44
C LEU A 106 -32.99 4.66 20.38
N SER A 107 -32.44 5.83 20.06
CA SER A 107 -32.66 7.05 20.84
C SER A 107 -34.13 7.47 20.84
N GLU A 108 -34.84 7.29 19.73
CA GLU A 108 -36.28 7.56 19.66
C GLU A 108 -37.10 6.53 20.46
N ASP A 109 -36.75 5.25 20.36
CA ASP A 109 -37.39 4.19 21.15
C ASP A 109 -37.21 4.42 22.67
N GLU A 110 -36.01 4.83 23.09
CA GLU A 110 -35.72 5.20 24.47
C GLU A 110 -36.58 6.39 24.93
N ARG A 111 -36.68 7.44 24.10
CA ARG A 111 -37.55 8.59 24.36
C ARG A 111 -39.01 8.18 24.56
N VAL A 112 -39.52 7.31 23.68
CA VAL A 112 -40.89 6.78 23.78
C VAL A 112 -41.07 5.91 25.03
N SER A 113 -40.05 5.14 25.41
CA SER A 113 -40.08 4.32 26.63
C SER A 113 -40.16 5.19 27.89
N ILE A 114 -39.32 6.22 27.99
CA ILE A 114 -39.33 7.19 29.11
C ILE A 114 -40.71 7.87 29.21
N GLU A 115 -41.28 8.29 28.09
CA GLU A 115 -42.61 8.91 28.07
C GLU A 115 -43.73 7.95 28.52
N ARG A 116 -43.62 6.65 28.17
CA ARG A 116 -44.57 5.63 28.67
C ARG A 116 -44.43 5.40 30.16
N GLU A 117 -43.21 5.35 30.66
CA GLU A 117 -42.91 5.17 32.09
C GLU A 117 -43.45 6.34 32.91
N LYS A 118 -43.23 7.58 32.45
CA LYS A 118 -43.81 8.78 33.06
C LYS A 118 -45.33 8.71 33.17
N ARG A 119 -46.04 8.26 32.12
CA ARG A 119 -47.51 8.08 32.15
C ARG A 119 -47.97 7.01 33.13
N ILE A 120 -47.18 5.95 33.29
CA ILE A 120 -47.45 4.89 34.26
C ILE A 120 -47.28 5.44 35.68
N GLU A 121 -46.20 6.16 35.94
CA GLU A 121 -45.94 6.78 37.24
C GLU A 121 -47.02 7.80 37.63
N GLU A 122 -47.48 8.63 36.68
CA GLU A 122 -48.62 9.53 36.88
C GLU A 122 -49.91 8.78 37.25
N ARG A 123 -50.16 7.60 36.66
CA ARG A 123 -51.31 6.76 37.02
C ARG A 123 -51.16 6.18 38.42
N TYR A 124 -49.98 5.71 38.79
CA TYR A 124 -49.72 5.21 40.14
C TYR A 124 -49.84 6.29 41.21
N ALA A 125 -49.42 7.53 40.92
CA ALA A 125 -49.62 8.66 41.80
C ALA A 125 -51.11 8.91 42.08
N LYS A 126 -51.97 8.89 41.04
CA LYS A 126 -53.42 9.03 41.19
C LYS A 126 -54.04 7.93 42.06
N VAL A 127 -53.68 6.67 41.81
CA VAL A 127 -54.20 5.53 42.60
C VAL A 127 -53.75 5.63 44.07
N ARG A 128 -52.50 6.08 44.31
CA ARG A 128 -51.98 6.29 45.67
C ARG A 128 -52.78 7.36 46.42
N ASP A 129 -53.14 8.45 45.74
CA ASP A 129 -53.96 9.51 46.34
C ASP A 129 -55.40 9.06 46.61
N GLU A 130 -55.99 8.28 45.71
CA GLU A 130 -57.30 7.66 45.92
C GLU A 130 -57.30 6.70 47.12
N LEU A 131 -56.26 5.89 47.26
CA LEU A 131 -56.09 4.98 48.40
C LEU A 131 -55.99 5.76 49.72
N LYS A 132 -55.20 6.84 49.77
CA LYS A 132 -55.12 7.71 50.96
C LYS A 132 -56.49 8.29 51.33
N ARG A 133 -57.27 8.75 50.35
CA ARG A 133 -58.64 9.26 50.59
C ARG A 133 -59.59 8.17 51.08
N SER A 134 -59.42 6.92 50.63
CA SER A 134 -60.22 5.81 51.15
C SER A 134 -59.82 5.46 52.58
N GLN A 135 -58.54 5.52 52.91
CA GLN A 135 -58.04 5.26 54.27
C GLN A 135 -58.60 6.27 55.26
N THR A 136 -58.57 7.57 54.95
CA THR A 136 -59.13 8.61 55.84
C THR A 136 -60.63 8.40 56.10
N LYS A 137 -61.39 7.96 55.09
CA LYS A 137 -62.81 7.62 55.26
C LYS A 137 -63.03 6.43 56.19
N CYS A 138 -62.18 5.40 56.12
CA CYS A 138 -62.25 4.28 57.05
C CYS A 138 -61.95 4.72 58.49
N ASP A 139 -60.96 5.60 58.67
CA ASP A 139 -60.60 6.14 59.99
C ASP A 139 -61.77 6.96 60.58
N GLU A 140 -62.41 7.82 59.78
CA GLU A 140 -63.63 8.55 60.17
C GLU A 140 -64.79 7.62 60.57
N LEU A 141 -65.01 6.54 59.82
CA LEU A 141 -66.04 5.55 60.13
C LEU A 141 -65.76 4.80 61.44
N ASN A 142 -64.50 4.43 61.69
CA ASN A 142 -64.10 3.78 62.94
C ASN A 142 -64.34 4.68 64.15
N GLU A 143 -64.09 5.99 64.03
CA GLU A 143 -64.38 6.96 65.08
C GLU A 143 -65.90 7.08 65.36
N ILE A 144 -66.73 7.05 64.32
CA ILE A 144 -68.19 7.02 64.46
C ILE A 144 -68.65 5.75 65.18
N VAL A 145 -68.14 4.58 64.79
CA VAL A 145 -68.47 3.30 65.43
C VAL A 145 -68.06 3.30 66.89
N THR A 146 -66.88 3.84 67.22
CA THR A 146 -66.40 3.94 68.60
C THR A 146 -67.35 4.79 69.46
N ARG A 147 -67.76 5.97 68.97
CA ARG A 147 -68.76 6.81 69.64
C ARG A 147 -70.09 6.09 69.85
N PHE A 148 -70.58 5.36 68.85
CA PHE A 148 -71.83 4.61 68.96
C PHE A 148 -71.77 3.50 70.02
N VAL A 149 -70.62 2.81 70.13
CA VAL A 149 -70.39 1.79 71.17
C VAL A 149 -70.36 2.41 72.56
N GLU A 150 -69.78 3.59 72.71
CA GLU A 150 -69.76 4.35 73.97
C GLU A 150 -71.15 4.83 74.38
N ASP A 151 -71.94 5.35 73.44
CA ASP A 151 -73.35 5.74 73.66
C ASP A 151 -74.20 4.54 74.12
N LYS A 152 -73.96 3.35 73.56
CA LYS A 152 -74.61 2.12 74.02
C LYS A 152 -74.19 1.70 75.43
N LYS A 153 -72.98 2.05 75.89
CA LYS A 153 -72.47 1.74 77.23
C LYS A 153 -73.14 2.60 78.33
N VAL A 154 -73.69 3.77 77.98
CA VAL A 154 -74.42 4.69 78.88
C VAL A 154 -75.92 4.35 78.99
N SER A 155 -76.45 3.55 78.08
CA SER A 155 -77.86 3.15 78.04
C SER A 155 -78.05 1.72 78.58
N SER A 156 -77.94 1.55 79.90
CA SER A 156 -78.37 0.33 80.59
C SER A 156 -79.57 0.60 81.50
N ASP A 157 -80.77 0.59 80.94
CA ASP A 157 -81.95 0.12 81.67
C ASP A 157 -83.11 -0.32 80.76
N ARG A 158 -83.81 -1.38 81.19
CA ARG A 158 -85.04 -2.04 80.65
C ARG A 158 -84.89 -3.30 79.78
N GLY A 159 -84.90 -4.42 80.48
CA GLY A 159 -85.22 -5.75 79.96
C GLY A 159 -86.64 -5.85 79.38
N LYS A 160 -86.76 -6.74 78.39
CA LYS A 160 -87.82 -6.93 77.37
C LYS A 160 -87.63 -6.23 76.01
N ARG A 161 -86.52 -5.50 75.81
CA ARG A 161 -85.93 -5.21 74.47
C ARG A 161 -84.75 -6.12 74.11
N THR A 162 -84.40 -7.07 74.97
CA THR A 162 -83.17 -7.84 74.89
C THR A 162 -83.20 -8.92 73.81
N GLU A 163 -84.34 -9.57 73.56
CA GLU A 163 -84.41 -10.69 72.61
C GLU A 163 -84.36 -10.24 71.13
N GLU A 164 -85.04 -9.15 70.77
CA GLU A 164 -84.93 -8.55 69.43
C GLU A 164 -83.56 -7.89 69.22
N GLN A 165 -82.93 -7.39 70.29
CA GLN A 165 -81.55 -6.89 70.25
C GLN A 165 -80.53 -8.03 70.10
N TYR A 166 -80.75 -9.19 70.73
CA TYR A 166 -79.91 -10.37 70.53
C TYR A 166 -80.06 -10.94 69.11
N ALA A 167 -81.28 -10.97 68.55
CA ALA A 167 -81.49 -11.36 67.15
C ALA A 167 -80.77 -10.41 66.18
N LYS A 168 -80.90 -9.09 66.38
CA LYS A 168 -80.16 -8.08 65.59
C LYS A 168 -78.64 -8.23 65.74
N ALA A 169 -78.15 -8.49 66.95
CA ALA A 169 -76.72 -8.72 67.21
C ALA A 169 -76.22 -10.01 66.54
N CYS A 170 -77.02 -11.08 66.50
CA CYS A 170 -76.66 -12.31 65.79
C CYS A 170 -76.62 -12.11 64.27
N ASP A 171 -77.56 -11.33 63.70
CA ASP A 171 -77.56 -11.03 62.27
C ASP A 171 -76.42 -10.06 61.89
N GLU A 172 -76.03 -9.15 62.78
CA GLU A 172 -74.82 -8.33 62.64
C GLU A 172 -73.55 -9.18 62.71
N LEU A 173 -73.44 -10.11 63.66
CA LEU A 173 -72.30 -11.04 63.73
C LEU A 173 -72.20 -11.91 62.47
N LYS A 174 -73.31 -12.40 61.93
CA LYS A 174 -73.31 -13.14 60.65
C LYS A 174 -72.86 -12.27 59.48
N ARG A 175 -73.26 -10.99 59.45
CA ARG A 175 -72.77 -10.03 58.44
C ARG A 175 -71.27 -9.78 58.59
N CYS A 176 -70.78 -9.51 59.79
CA CYS A 176 -69.35 -9.33 60.05
C CYS A 176 -68.53 -10.58 59.71
N GLN A 177 -69.05 -11.78 59.98
CA GLN A 177 -68.39 -13.02 59.61
C GLN A 177 -68.29 -13.18 58.09
N LYS A 178 -69.37 -12.88 57.36
CA LYS A 178 -69.36 -12.89 55.89
C LYS A 178 -68.36 -11.86 55.32
N GLU A 179 -68.33 -10.66 55.87
CA GLU A 179 -67.38 -9.61 55.50
C GLU A 179 -65.93 -10.05 55.77
N LEU A 180 -65.67 -10.72 56.90
CA LEU A 180 -64.35 -11.26 57.22
C LEU A 180 -63.90 -12.31 56.20
N ASP A 181 -64.78 -13.20 55.78
CA ASP A 181 -64.45 -14.24 54.81
C ASP A 181 -64.27 -13.65 53.39
N GLU A 182 -65.07 -12.65 52.99
CA GLU A 182 -64.85 -11.88 51.77
C GLU A 182 -63.51 -11.11 51.79
N LEU A 183 -63.13 -10.55 52.94
CA LEU A 183 -61.84 -9.88 53.11
C LEU A 183 -60.66 -10.85 53.05
N LYS A 184 -60.78 -12.05 53.63
CA LYS A 184 -59.77 -13.10 53.49
C LYS A 184 -59.58 -13.49 52.03
N GLU A 185 -60.67 -13.70 51.29
CA GLU A 185 -60.61 -14.03 49.86
C GLU A 185 -59.99 -12.89 49.03
N LYS A 186 -60.34 -11.63 49.32
CA LYS A 186 -59.68 -10.48 48.68
C LYS A 186 -58.19 -10.43 48.98
N ASN A 187 -57.78 -10.74 50.22
CA ASN A 187 -56.37 -10.75 50.61
C ASN A 187 -55.60 -11.87 49.90
N THR A 188 -56.19 -13.08 49.76
CA THR A 188 -55.55 -14.16 48.99
C THR A 188 -55.40 -13.80 47.51
N ARG A 189 -56.43 -13.21 46.89
CA ARG A 189 -56.34 -12.73 45.49
C ARG A 189 -55.27 -11.65 45.32
N LEU A 190 -55.17 -10.71 46.25
CA LEU A 190 -54.12 -9.67 46.22
C LEU A 190 -52.72 -10.24 46.37
N LEU A 191 -52.54 -11.28 47.21
CA LEU A 191 -51.26 -11.98 47.34
C LEU A 191 -50.90 -12.70 46.02
N GLU A 192 -51.85 -13.39 45.40
CA GLU A 192 -51.66 -14.04 44.09
C GLU A 192 -51.30 -13.01 43.01
N ASP A 193 -52.05 -11.90 42.90
CA ASP A 193 -51.77 -10.82 41.96
C ASP A 193 -50.37 -10.22 42.18
N ARG A 194 -49.96 -10.03 43.44
CA ARG A 194 -48.61 -9.56 43.78
C ARG A 194 -47.55 -10.56 43.33
N THR A 195 -47.75 -11.86 43.54
CA THR A 195 -46.79 -12.87 43.06
C THR A 195 -46.67 -12.85 41.54
N VAL A 196 -47.79 -12.79 40.81
CA VAL A 196 -47.78 -12.69 39.34
C VAL A 196 -47.12 -11.40 38.86
N SER A 197 -47.33 -10.29 39.54
CA SER A 197 -46.69 -9.01 39.23
C SER A 197 -45.17 -9.09 39.40
N ASN A 198 -44.69 -9.56 40.55
CA ASN A 198 -43.26 -9.75 40.81
C ASN A 198 -42.62 -10.70 39.78
N ASP A 199 -43.36 -11.74 39.39
CA ASP A 199 -42.86 -12.74 38.44
C ASP A 199 -42.80 -12.18 37.00
N ARG A 200 -43.64 -11.18 36.66
CA ARG A 200 -43.53 -10.41 35.41
C ARG A 200 -42.34 -9.45 35.45
N GLU A 201 -42.14 -8.76 36.57
CA GLU A 201 -41.02 -7.85 36.80
C GLU A 201 -39.67 -8.58 36.70
N ARG A 202 -39.54 -9.73 37.38
CA ARG A 202 -38.37 -10.60 37.28
C ARG A 202 -38.06 -11.00 35.83
N ARG A 203 -39.07 -11.33 35.03
CA ARG A 203 -38.86 -11.67 33.60
C ARG A 203 -38.41 -10.47 32.77
N THR A 204 -38.79 -9.24 33.14
CA THR A 204 -38.29 -8.04 32.47
C THR A 204 -36.85 -7.73 32.88
N GLU A 205 -36.51 -7.86 34.15
CA GLU A 205 -35.13 -7.74 34.65
C GLU A 205 -34.20 -8.75 33.98
N GLU A 206 -34.61 -10.02 33.86
CA GLU A 206 -33.85 -11.06 33.16
C GLU A 206 -33.63 -10.73 31.68
N ARG A 207 -34.57 -10.04 31.02
CA ARG A 207 -34.39 -9.58 29.63
C ARG A 207 -33.38 -8.45 29.54
N TYR A 208 -33.43 -7.49 30.47
CA TYR A 208 -32.45 -6.40 30.52
C TYR A 208 -31.04 -6.90 30.85
N ALA A 209 -30.91 -7.87 31.77
CA ALA A 209 -29.64 -8.51 32.07
C ALA A 209 -29.03 -9.17 30.82
N LYS A 210 -29.83 -9.97 30.08
CA LYS A 210 -29.39 -10.58 28.81
C LYS A 210 -28.97 -9.55 27.77
N PHE A 211 -29.74 -8.47 27.63
CA PHE A 211 -29.41 -7.38 26.71
C PHE A 211 -28.07 -6.71 27.08
N TYR A 212 -27.83 -6.48 28.37
CA TYR A 212 -26.58 -5.89 28.85
C TYR A 212 -25.38 -6.81 28.63
N ASP A 213 -25.54 -8.11 28.84
CA ASP A 213 -24.51 -9.12 28.54
C ASP A 213 -24.16 -9.14 27.05
N GLU A 214 -25.18 -9.15 26.17
CA GLU A 214 -24.99 -9.09 24.71
C GLU A 214 -24.30 -7.80 24.27
N TYR A 215 -24.72 -6.67 24.82
CA TYR A 215 -24.09 -5.36 24.57
C TYR A 215 -22.62 -5.35 25.01
N SER A 216 -22.32 -5.83 26.21
CA SER A 216 -20.95 -5.93 26.73
C SER A 216 -20.09 -6.83 25.83
N LYS A 217 -20.64 -7.95 25.34
CA LYS A 217 -19.96 -8.87 24.43
C LYS A 217 -19.63 -8.21 23.09
N ALA A 218 -20.60 -7.50 22.50
CA ALA A 218 -20.41 -6.76 21.26
C ALA A 218 -19.39 -5.64 21.40
N GLU A 219 -19.42 -4.91 22.52
CA GLU A 219 -18.45 -3.84 22.79
C GLU A 219 -17.03 -4.41 22.97
N ASN A 220 -16.89 -5.55 23.64
CA ASN A 220 -15.60 -6.24 23.76
C ASN A 220 -15.07 -6.75 22.41
N GLU A 221 -15.93 -7.25 21.52
CA GLU A 221 -15.55 -7.66 20.16
C GLU A 221 -15.10 -6.47 19.31
N LYS A 222 -15.80 -5.33 19.42
CA LYS A 222 -15.39 -4.07 18.79
C LYS A 222 -14.02 -3.62 19.28
N HIS A 223 -13.74 -3.68 20.58
CA HIS A 223 -12.41 -3.35 21.12
C HIS A 223 -11.31 -4.27 20.57
N LYS A 224 -11.58 -5.58 20.45
CA LYS A 224 -10.64 -6.53 19.82
C LYS A 224 -10.36 -6.18 18.35
N MET A 225 -11.40 -5.81 17.61
CA MET A 225 -11.26 -5.41 16.21
C MET A 225 -10.45 -4.12 16.06
N ILE A 226 -10.66 -3.14 16.96
CA ILE A 226 -9.85 -1.91 17.01
C ILE A 226 -8.37 -2.23 17.24
N LEU A 227 -8.05 -3.12 18.20
CA LEU A 227 -6.67 -3.53 18.47
C LEU A 227 -6.02 -4.18 17.24
N HIS A 228 -6.70 -5.14 16.61
CA HIS A 228 -6.20 -5.80 15.40
C HIS A 228 -5.99 -4.82 14.23
N LEU A 229 -6.89 -3.85 14.06
CA LEU A 229 -6.73 -2.81 13.04
C LEU A 229 -5.53 -1.90 13.33
N ASN A 230 -5.29 -1.53 14.59
CA ASN A 230 -4.13 -0.74 14.98
C ASN A 230 -2.81 -1.49 14.75
N GLU A 231 -2.74 -2.77 15.11
CA GLU A 231 -1.58 -3.63 14.81
C GLU A 231 -1.30 -3.65 13.30
N ARG A 232 -2.35 -3.85 12.48
CA ARG A 232 -2.23 -3.85 11.03
C ARG A 232 -1.76 -2.52 10.46
N ILE A 233 -2.20 -1.39 11.03
CA ILE A 233 -1.73 -0.06 10.65
C ILE A 233 -0.23 0.10 10.91
N GLU A 234 0.27 -0.36 12.06
CA GLU A 234 1.69 -0.29 12.40
C GLU A 234 2.55 -1.19 11.50
N GLU A 235 2.09 -2.41 11.18
CA GLU A 235 2.74 -3.27 10.19
C GLU A 235 2.89 -2.58 8.83
N LEU A 236 1.82 -1.96 8.34
CA LEU A 236 1.82 -1.25 7.05
C LEU A 236 2.74 -0.02 7.08
N LYS A 237 2.79 0.72 8.19
CA LYS A 237 3.74 1.83 8.37
C LYS A 237 5.19 1.33 8.28
N ASN A 238 5.51 0.22 8.93
CA ASN A 238 6.84 -0.37 8.90
C ASN A 238 7.22 -0.87 7.49
N GLN A 239 6.29 -1.52 6.79
CA GLN A 239 6.50 -1.94 5.40
C GLN A 239 6.72 -0.75 4.46
N LYS A 240 5.94 0.33 4.64
CA LYS A 240 6.10 1.57 3.89
C LYS A 240 7.48 2.20 4.13
N LEU A 241 7.91 2.27 5.39
CA LEU A 241 9.23 2.81 5.75
C LEU A 241 10.36 1.98 5.12
N GLY A 242 10.28 0.65 5.19
CA GLY A 242 11.25 -0.24 4.54
C GLY A 242 11.31 -0.07 3.03
N SER A 243 10.15 0.09 2.38
CA SER A 243 10.06 0.35 0.93
C SER A 243 10.66 1.70 0.55
N GLN A 244 10.44 2.74 1.38
CA GLN A 244 11.04 4.07 1.18
C GLN A 244 12.56 4.04 1.31
N GLN A 245 13.10 3.33 2.32
CA GLN A 245 14.55 3.16 2.48
C GLN A 245 15.17 2.45 1.28
N ALA A 246 14.54 1.39 0.79
CA ALA A 246 15.00 0.68 -0.41
C ALA A 246 15.00 1.61 -1.65
N ALA A 247 13.94 2.41 -1.83
CA ALA A 247 13.86 3.36 -2.95
C ALA A 247 14.98 4.41 -2.90
N GLU A 248 15.31 4.95 -1.72
CA GLU A 248 16.37 5.94 -1.58
C GLU A 248 17.76 5.31 -1.86
N MET A 249 18.02 4.08 -1.41
CA MET A 249 19.24 3.35 -1.77
C MET A 249 19.37 3.14 -3.29
N TYR A 250 18.28 2.76 -3.97
CA TYR A 250 18.32 2.61 -5.43
C TYR A 250 18.56 3.94 -6.15
N LYS A 251 17.96 5.02 -5.66
CA LYS A 251 18.17 6.38 -6.18
C LYS A 251 19.63 6.83 -6.02
N GLU A 252 20.28 6.53 -4.90
CA GLU A 252 21.71 6.78 -4.71
C GLU A 252 22.57 5.93 -5.65
N LYS A 253 22.23 4.65 -5.83
CA LYS A 253 22.91 3.76 -6.78
C LYS A 253 22.81 4.25 -8.22
N ILE A 254 21.64 4.73 -8.64
CA ILE A 254 21.42 5.34 -9.96
C ILE A 254 22.32 6.56 -10.13
N LYS A 255 22.33 7.49 -9.17
CA LYS A 255 23.22 8.68 -9.22
C LYS A 255 24.70 8.29 -9.33
N SER A 256 25.13 7.25 -8.62
CA SER A 256 26.52 6.75 -8.69
C SER A 256 26.84 6.18 -10.08
N LEU A 257 25.92 5.43 -10.67
CA LEU A 257 26.07 4.91 -12.03
C LEU A 257 26.08 6.03 -13.07
N ASP A 258 25.21 7.02 -12.96
CA ASP A 258 25.18 8.19 -13.84
C ASP A 258 26.52 8.96 -13.82
N LEU A 259 27.11 9.10 -12.64
CA LEU A 259 28.44 9.72 -12.48
C LEU A 259 29.53 8.90 -13.18
N ARG A 260 29.49 7.56 -13.04
CA ARG A 260 30.43 6.66 -13.69
C ARG A 260 30.29 6.69 -15.22
N VAL A 261 29.06 6.68 -15.73
CA VAL A 261 28.78 6.81 -17.17
C VAL A 261 29.30 8.15 -17.69
N SER A 262 29.10 9.24 -16.94
CA SER A 262 29.63 10.56 -17.31
C SER A 262 31.16 10.57 -17.37
N HIS A 263 31.83 9.93 -16.42
CA HIS A 263 33.30 9.78 -16.44
C HIS A 263 33.78 8.95 -17.63
N MET A 264 33.14 7.80 -17.91
CA MET A 264 33.47 6.97 -19.06
C MET A 264 33.28 7.71 -20.38
N ASN A 265 32.19 8.48 -20.52
CA ASN A 265 31.95 9.29 -21.71
C ASN A 265 33.03 10.35 -21.90
N TRP A 266 33.44 11.03 -20.82
CA TRP A 266 34.54 11.98 -20.87
C TRP A 266 35.85 11.31 -21.33
N GLU A 267 36.14 10.11 -20.82
CA GLU A 267 37.34 9.35 -21.17
C GLU A 267 37.32 8.89 -22.63
N VAL A 268 36.18 8.44 -23.13
CA VAL A 268 35.99 8.09 -24.55
C VAL A 268 36.23 9.31 -25.45
N GLU A 269 35.70 10.49 -25.09
CA GLU A 269 35.92 11.72 -25.85
C GLU A 269 37.37 12.25 -25.76
N ARG A 270 38.09 11.95 -24.68
CA ARG A 270 39.54 12.19 -24.59
C ARG A 270 40.30 11.28 -25.54
N LEU A 271 40.05 9.97 -25.49
CA LEU A 271 40.71 8.98 -26.34
C LEU A 271 40.42 9.20 -27.83
N LYS A 272 39.20 9.60 -28.20
CA LYS A 272 38.86 9.98 -29.58
C LYS A 272 39.72 11.13 -30.10
N ARG A 273 39.96 12.15 -29.26
CA ARG A 273 40.83 13.28 -29.63
C ARG A 273 42.28 12.82 -29.82
N GLU A 274 42.83 12.06 -28.89
CA GLU A 274 44.18 11.50 -29.00
C GLU A 274 44.34 10.61 -30.24
N ASN A 275 43.35 9.79 -30.56
CA ASN A 275 43.36 8.97 -31.77
C ASN A 275 43.35 9.85 -33.04
N SER A 276 42.55 10.92 -33.06
CA SER A 276 42.52 11.86 -34.19
C SER A 276 43.84 12.62 -34.37
N GLU A 277 44.55 12.93 -33.29
CA GLU A 277 45.88 13.54 -33.33
C GLU A 277 46.93 12.55 -33.85
N ALA A 278 46.87 11.29 -33.39
CA ALA A 278 47.74 10.23 -33.89
C ALA A 278 47.52 9.98 -35.40
N ASP A 279 46.26 9.94 -35.86
CA ASP A 279 45.92 9.81 -37.28
C ASP A 279 46.50 10.96 -38.12
N GLN A 280 46.45 12.20 -37.62
CA GLN A 280 47.07 13.36 -38.28
C GLN A 280 48.60 13.21 -38.40
N ILE A 281 49.27 12.77 -37.34
CA ILE A 281 50.73 12.54 -37.32
C ILE A 281 51.11 11.44 -38.32
N VAL A 282 50.35 10.34 -38.36
CA VAL A 282 50.58 9.24 -39.32
C VAL A 282 50.46 9.75 -40.76
N GLU A 283 49.46 10.59 -41.04
CA GLU A 283 49.26 11.15 -42.37
C GLU A 283 50.37 12.14 -42.76
N GLU A 284 50.84 12.97 -41.81
CA GLU A 284 52.02 13.83 -42.03
C GLU A 284 53.29 13.02 -42.34
N LEU A 285 53.53 11.94 -41.60
CA LEU A 285 54.66 11.04 -41.84
C LEU A 285 54.55 10.33 -43.20
N ARG A 286 53.34 9.95 -43.63
CA ARG A 286 53.11 9.40 -44.98
C ARG A 286 53.45 10.42 -46.07
N CYS A 287 53.04 11.68 -45.90
CA CYS A 287 53.42 12.77 -46.82
C CYS A 287 54.94 12.95 -46.89
N LYS A 288 55.63 13.04 -45.75
CA LYS A 288 57.11 13.17 -45.70
C LYS A 288 57.82 11.98 -46.34
N LYS A 289 57.32 10.76 -46.13
CA LYS A 289 57.83 9.56 -46.79
C LYS A 289 57.68 9.66 -48.31
N LEU A 290 56.52 10.10 -48.79
CA LEU A 290 56.27 10.26 -50.22
C LEU A 290 57.22 11.29 -50.85
N GLU A 291 57.47 12.42 -50.17
CA GLU A 291 58.45 13.42 -50.60
C GLU A 291 59.88 12.84 -50.64
N ALA A 292 60.27 12.10 -49.59
CA ALA A 292 61.56 11.42 -49.54
C ALA A 292 61.71 10.41 -50.70
N ASP A 293 60.71 9.58 -50.94
CA ASP A 293 60.69 8.62 -52.06
C ASP A 293 60.81 9.34 -53.41
N GLN A 294 60.12 10.47 -53.60
CA GLN A 294 60.25 11.30 -54.81
C GLN A 294 61.67 11.87 -54.98
N THR A 295 62.28 12.39 -53.90
CA THR A 295 63.66 12.90 -53.97
C THR A 295 64.66 11.79 -54.27
N LEU A 296 64.47 10.60 -53.69
CA LEU A 296 65.30 9.43 -53.93
C LEU A 296 65.22 8.99 -55.40
N GLU A 297 64.03 9.00 -56.00
CA GLU A 297 63.84 8.71 -57.42
C GLU A 297 64.57 9.73 -58.32
N VAL A 298 64.59 11.01 -57.94
CA VAL A 298 65.38 12.04 -58.66
C VAL A 298 66.88 11.76 -58.55
N TYR A 299 67.38 11.40 -57.36
CA TYR A 299 68.80 11.05 -57.17
C TYR A 299 69.18 9.79 -57.94
N LYS A 300 68.31 8.77 -57.94
CA LYS A 300 68.50 7.54 -58.69
C LYS A 300 68.64 7.81 -60.19
N LYS A 301 67.77 8.64 -60.77
CA LYS A 301 67.89 9.07 -62.18
C LYS A 301 69.18 9.83 -62.48
N LYS A 302 69.60 10.73 -61.58
CA LYS A 302 70.89 11.44 -61.72
C LYS A 302 72.07 10.47 -61.66
N PHE A 303 72.00 9.48 -60.78
CA PHE A 303 73.01 8.44 -60.65
C PHE A 303 73.08 7.57 -61.91
N GLU A 304 71.94 7.13 -62.46
CA GLU A 304 71.88 6.41 -63.73
C GLU A 304 72.47 7.23 -64.90
N ASP A 305 72.18 8.54 -65.00
CA ASP A 305 72.79 9.43 -66.01
C ASP A 305 74.31 9.54 -65.83
N LEU A 306 74.78 9.71 -64.58
CA LEU A 306 76.20 9.73 -64.25
C LEU A 306 76.88 8.40 -64.60
N SER A 307 76.26 7.26 -64.28
CA SER A 307 76.76 5.93 -64.65
C SER A 307 76.88 5.77 -66.16
N MET A 308 75.91 6.26 -66.95
CA MET A 308 76.02 6.27 -68.42
C MET A 308 77.20 7.13 -68.91
N ARG A 309 77.40 8.31 -68.33
CA ARG A 309 78.54 9.18 -68.67
C ARG A 309 79.88 8.54 -68.30
N PHE A 310 79.97 7.89 -67.14
CA PHE A 310 81.15 7.14 -66.71
C PHE A 310 81.43 5.99 -67.66
N GLY A 311 80.45 5.15 -67.99
CA GLY A 311 80.62 4.07 -68.96
C GLY A 311 81.08 4.56 -70.33
N ASN A 312 80.57 5.71 -70.80
CA ASN A 312 81.07 6.36 -72.02
C ASN A 312 82.52 6.83 -71.88
N ALA A 313 82.89 7.42 -70.74
CA ALA A 313 84.26 7.85 -70.46
C ALA A 313 85.22 6.66 -70.39
N GLU A 314 84.84 5.56 -69.74
CA GLU A 314 85.59 4.30 -69.71
C GLU A 314 85.83 3.76 -71.13
N GLN A 315 84.82 3.79 -72.00
CA GLN A 315 85.00 3.40 -73.42
C GLN A 315 85.97 4.31 -74.17
N ILE A 316 85.94 5.62 -73.91
CA ILE A 316 86.89 6.58 -74.51
C ILE A 316 88.31 6.28 -74.03
N LEU A 317 88.50 6.09 -72.73
CA LEU A 317 89.80 5.75 -72.13
C LEU A 317 90.33 4.43 -72.68
N ALA A 318 89.50 3.39 -72.76
CA ALA A 318 89.85 2.10 -73.37
C ALA A 318 90.40 2.26 -74.79
N LYS A 319 89.75 3.09 -75.61
CA LYS A 319 90.21 3.42 -76.98
C LYS A 319 91.56 4.15 -76.99
N VAL A 320 91.77 5.10 -76.08
CA VAL A 320 93.04 5.86 -75.98
C VAL A 320 94.20 4.93 -75.61
N PHE A 321 94.00 4.02 -74.66
CA PHE A 321 95.02 3.10 -74.18
C PHE A 321 95.16 1.80 -75.00
N LYS A 322 94.31 1.60 -76.02
CA LYS A 322 94.27 0.39 -76.87
C LYS A 322 94.10 -0.92 -76.07
N VAL A 323 93.39 -0.87 -74.96
CA VAL A 323 93.03 -2.04 -74.13
C VAL A 323 91.52 -2.26 -74.17
N GLY A 324 91.06 -3.48 -73.94
CA GLY A 324 89.63 -3.78 -73.86
C GLY A 324 89.00 -3.06 -72.67
N VAL A 325 87.73 -2.65 -72.78
CA VAL A 325 86.99 -2.02 -71.66
C VAL A 325 86.99 -2.94 -70.43
N ASN A 326 86.90 -4.25 -70.65
CA ASN A 326 86.95 -5.26 -69.59
C ASN A 326 88.33 -5.38 -68.92
N ASP A 327 89.41 -4.99 -69.61
CA ASP A 327 90.77 -5.03 -69.06
C ASP A 327 91.01 -3.85 -68.09
N LEU A 328 90.35 -2.71 -68.32
CA LEU A 328 90.37 -1.55 -67.40
C LEU A 328 89.60 -1.82 -66.11
N SER A 329 88.44 -2.49 -66.19
CA SER A 329 87.70 -2.90 -64.98
C SER A 329 88.51 -3.89 -64.12
N ASN A 330 89.25 -4.80 -64.75
CA ASN A 330 90.13 -5.73 -64.05
C ASN A 330 91.32 -5.02 -63.37
N LEU A 331 91.85 -3.95 -63.98
CA LEU A 331 92.89 -3.11 -63.39
C LEU A 331 92.40 -2.36 -62.14
N ALA A 332 91.18 -1.80 -62.19
CA ALA A 332 90.57 -1.14 -61.03
C ALA A 332 90.37 -2.10 -59.85
N THR A 333 89.86 -3.32 -60.11
CA THR A 333 89.71 -4.35 -59.08
C THR A 333 91.03 -4.88 -58.51
N ASN A 334 92.14 -4.79 -59.27
CA ASN A 334 93.47 -5.14 -58.78
C ASN A 334 94.07 -4.03 -57.89
N ILE A 335 93.74 -2.76 -58.13
CA ILE A 335 94.12 -1.63 -57.25
C ILE A 335 93.29 -1.66 -55.95
N GLU A 336 92.00 -1.99 -55.99
CA GLU A 336 91.16 -2.13 -54.79
C GLU A 336 91.62 -3.27 -53.87
N LYS A 337 92.22 -4.33 -54.40
CA LYS A 337 92.82 -5.41 -53.61
C LYS A 337 94.14 -5.03 -52.92
N ASP A 338 94.88 -4.06 -53.45
CA ASP A 338 96.13 -3.55 -52.85
C ASP A 338 95.91 -2.36 -51.90
N VAL A 339 94.71 -1.76 -51.90
CA VAL A 339 94.27 -0.75 -50.92
C VAL A 339 93.24 -1.37 -49.98
N SER A 340 93.60 -2.49 -49.34
CA SER A 340 92.96 -2.93 -48.10
C SER A 340 93.35 -1.97 -46.97
N PHE A 341 92.75 -0.78 -46.96
CA PHE A 341 92.90 0.17 -45.86
C PHE A 341 92.25 -0.46 -44.63
N SER A 342 93.07 -0.87 -43.66
CA SER A 342 92.60 -1.34 -42.36
C SER A 342 91.82 -0.22 -41.69
N THR A 343 90.49 -0.22 -41.83
CA THR A 343 89.65 0.57 -40.95
C THR A 343 89.67 -0.08 -39.58
N CYS A 344 90.56 0.47 -38.78
CA CYS A 344 90.53 0.66 -37.34
C CYS A 344 89.41 -0.08 -36.61
N ASP A 345 89.83 -0.98 -35.74
CA ASP A 345 89.14 -1.39 -34.53
C ASP A 345 88.59 -0.14 -33.80
N GLY A 346 87.32 0.17 -34.06
CA GLY A 346 86.50 1.05 -33.24
C GLY A 346 85.78 0.18 -32.23
N GLU A 347 86.31 0.17 -31.02
CA GLU A 347 85.80 -0.35 -29.76
C GLU A 347 84.35 -0.85 -29.79
N LYS A 348 84.21 -2.17 -29.63
CA LYS A 348 83.03 -2.78 -29.02
C LYS A 348 82.92 -2.26 -27.60
N GLU A 349 82.20 -1.16 -27.40
CA GLU A 349 81.63 -0.90 -26.09
C GLU A 349 80.59 -1.96 -25.80
N SER A 350 80.79 -2.53 -24.62
CA SER A 350 80.10 -3.66 -24.03
C SER A 350 78.58 -3.56 -24.12
N SER A 351 78.01 -4.66 -24.61
CA SER A 351 76.77 -5.25 -24.11
C SER A 351 76.52 -4.92 -22.64
N GLY A 352 75.47 -4.15 -22.36
CA GLY A 352 75.17 -3.78 -20.99
C GLY A 352 73.94 -2.91 -20.85
N ASN A 353 72.79 -3.35 -21.35
CA ASN A 353 71.52 -3.14 -20.67
C ASN A 353 70.44 -4.03 -21.26
N GLY A 354 70.45 -5.29 -20.82
CA GLY A 354 69.23 -6.07 -20.69
C GLY A 354 68.35 -5.39 -19.64
N GLY A 355 67.65 -4.34 -20.05
CA GLY A 355 66.53 -3.79 -19.30
C GLY A 355 65.45 -4.86 -19.29
N LYS A 356 65.44 -5.66 -18.21
CA LYS A 356 64.27 -6.39 -17.74
C LYS A 356 63.11 -5.42 -17.83
N TRP A 357 62.17 -5.67 -18.73
CA TRP A 357 60.82 -5.16 -18.58
C TRP A 357 60.25 -5.94 -17.39
N SER A 358 60.64 -5.53 -16.18
CA SER A 358 59.79 -5.77 -15.02
C SER A 358 58.51 -5.05 -15.35
N GLY A 359 57.44 -5.82 -15.56
CA GLY A 359 56.09 -5.31 -15.47
C GLY A 359 56.01 -4.50 -14.19
N GLY A 360 55.98 -3.17 -14.35
CA GLY A 360 55.39 -2.30 -13.36
C GLY A 360 53.94 -2.75 -13.29
N ASN A 361 53.65 -3.57 -12.30
CA ASN A 361 52.40 -3.38 -11.59
C ASN A 361 52.48 -1.93 -11.13
N ASP A 362 51.77 -1.06 -11.84
CA ASP A 362 51.40 0.21 -11.25
C ASP A 362 50.62 -0.15 -9.99
N ASP A 363 51.32 0.01 -8.87
CA ASP A 363 50.77 0.44 -7.60
C ASP A 363 49.95 1.72 -7.89
N PHE A 364 48.76 1.54 -8.45
CA PHE A 364 47.68 2.46 -8.21
C PHE A 364 47.33 2.26 -6.74
N GLU A 365 47.88 3.16 -5.93
CA GLU A 365 47.44 3.45 -4.59
C GLU A 365 45.91 3.35 -4.55
N ASN A 366 45.43 2.25 -3.98
CA ASN A 366 44.19 2.20 -3.24
C ASN A 366 44.28 3.30 -2.19
N ARG A 367 43.91 4.52 -2.58
CA ARG A 367 43.40 5.50 -1.63
C ARG A 367 42.15 4.88 -1.03
N ASP A 368 42.27 4.49 0.23
CA ASP A 368 41.32 4.84 1.28
C ASP A 368 39.88 5.01 0.80
N LEU A 369 39.21 3.90 0.51
CA LEU A 369 37.79 3.83 0.79
C LEU A 369 37.61 2.82 1.90
N GLU A 370 37.60 3.36 3.12
CA GLU A 370 37.13 2.66 4.30
C GLU A 370 35.85 1.91 3.97
N HIS A 371 35.98 0.60 4.10
CA HIS A 371 34.93 -0.37 4.04
C HIS A 371 33.93 -0.04 5.16
N PHE A 372 32.79 0.55 4.80
CA PHE A 372 31.58 0.48 5.60
C PHE A 372 31.21 -1.00 5.74
N GLY A 373 31.71 -1.63 6.80
CA GLY A 373 31.24 -2.92 7.25
C GLY A 373 29.79 -2.79 7.70
N ASN A 374 28.87 -3.37 6.93
CA ASN A 374 27.61 -3.90 7.45
C ASN A 374 26.90 -4.79 6.43
N GLU A 375 27.53 -5.91 6.07
CA GLU A 375 26.78 -7.06 5.60
C GLU A 375 26.47 -7.98 6.78
N ARG A 376 25.23 -7.88 7.28
CA ARG A 376 24.64 -8.91 8.12
C ARG A 376 24.43 -10.15 7.26
N SER A 377 25.29 -11.13 7.50
CA SER A 377 25.12 -12.53 7.11
C SER A 377 23.75 -13.05 7.57
N LEU A 378 22.80 -13.16 6.63
CA LEU A 378 21.56 -13.92 6.80
C LEU A 378 21.90 -15.41 6.68
N LYS A 379 22.35 -15.99 7.80
CA LYS A 379 22.34 -17.44 8.00
C LYS A 379 20.89 -17.93 8.01
N LYS A 380 20.50 -18.64 6.95
CA LYS A 380 19.42 -19.63 7.03
C LYS A 380 19.89 -20.77 7.93
N GLY A 381 19.26 -20.89 9.09
CA GLY A 381 19.37 -22.02 9.99
C GLY A 381 18.03 -22.25 10.64
N ALA A 382 17.29 -23.24 10.14
CA ALA A 382 16.16 -23.82 10.83
C ALA A 382 16.69 -24.51 12.09
N ASP A 383 16.19 -24.15 13.26
CA ASP A 383 16.15 -25.10 14.37
C ASP A 383 15.01 -24.81 15.35
N ALA A 384 14.33 -25.88 15.71
CA ALA A 384 13.20 -25.92 16.62
C ALA A 384 13.73 -25.86 18.05
N GLY A 385 13.19 -24.95 18.87
CA GLY A 385 13.60 -24.84 20.26
C GLY A 385 12.54 -24.21 21.13
N ARG A 386 11.56 -25.03 21.56
CA ARG A 386 10.66 -24.72 22.67
C ARG A 386 11.50 -24.33 23.89
N ARG A 387 11.34 -23.11 24.40
CA ARG A 387 11.60 -22.81 25.80
C ARG A 387 10.41 -22.06 26.37
N ALA A 388 9.68 -22.77 27.23
CA ALA A 388 8.72 -22.21 28.16
C ALA A 388 9.45 -21.21 29.07
N ILE A 389 9.00 -19.96 29.07
CA ILE A 389 9.35 -19.02 30.12
C ILE A 389 8.28 -19.19 31.20
N ASN A 390 8.64 -19.92 32.25
CA ASN A 390 7.94 -19.86 33.53
C ASN A 390 8.23 -18.48 34.13
N VAL A 391 7.26 -17.58 34.09
CA VAL A 391 7.25 -16.40 34.95
C VAL A 391 6.60 -16.81 36.26
N THR A 392 7.43 -17.09 37.26
CA THR A 392 7.03 -17.20 38.66
C THR A 392 6.69 -15.79 39.17
N LEU A 393 5.40 -15.55 39.40
CA LEU A 393 4.88 -14.41 40.15
C LEU A 393 5.06 -14.68 41.65
N ASP A 394 6.17 -14.17 42.18
CA ASP A 394 6.45 -14.17 43.62
C ASP A 394 5.55 -13.13 44.31
N HIS A 395 4.79 -13.59 45.31
CA HIS A 395 3.89 -12.79 46.12
C HIS A 395 4.69 -12.19 47.29
N GLY A 396 5.21 -10.99 47.09
CA GLY A 396 5.86 -10.19 48.12
C GLY A 396 4.93 -9.15 48.72
N GLU A 397 4.17 -9.56 49.73
CA GLU A 397 3.43 -8.72 50.66
C GLU A 397 4.41 -7.82 51.45
N GLN A 398 4.40 -6.49 51.23
CA GLN A 398 4.88 -5.53 52.22
C GLN A 398 4.02 -4.27 52.29
N VAL A 399 3.68 -3.95 53.53
CA VAL A 399 2.77 -2.93 54.00
C VAL A 399 3.48 -1.59 54.20
N ALA A 400 2.85 -0.55 53.65
CA ALA A 400 2.74 0.85 54.08
C ALA A 400 3.98 1.76 54.22
N LYS A 401 3.91 2.94 53.58
CA LYS A 401 3.56 4.25 54.19
C LYS A 401 3.99 5.40 53.28
N ASN A 402 3.15 6.43 53.24
CA ASN A 402 3.43 7.83 52.89
C ASN A 402 3.78 8.12 51.41
N LEU A 403 2.80 8.65 50.65
CA LEU A 403 3.13 9.63 49.62
C LEU A 403 2.17 10.83 49.68
N VAL A 404 2.80 11.95 49.97
CA VAL A 404 2.25 13.30 50.09
C VAL A 404 1.78 13.78 48.72
N LEU A 405 0.52 14.23 48.66
CA LEU A 405 0.01 15.05 47.57
C LEU A 405 0.74 16.40 47.56
N ALA A 406 1.58 16.63 46.56
CA ALA A 406 2.06 17.95 46.20
C ALA A 406 1.67 18.23 44.74
N GLY A 407 0.71 19.13 44.58
CA GLY A 407 0.24 19.61 43.29
C GLY A 407 1.32 20.40 42.55
N SER A 408 1.27 20.31 41.22
CA SER A 408 1.93 21.27 40.34
C SER A 408 0.89 21.76 39.33
N SER A 409 0.35 22.96 39.61
CA SER A 409 -0.47 23.71 38.68
C SER A 409 0.41 24.23 37.54
N LEU A 410 0.12 23.79 36.32
CA LEU A 410 0.65 24.41 35.12
C LEU A 410 -0.05 25.75 34.89
N LYS A 411 0.69 26.83 35.15
CA LYS A 411 0.33 28.21 34.82
C LYS A 411 0.29 28.38 33.30
N MET A 412 -0.90 28.58 32.75
CA MET A 412 -1.09 29.21 31.44
C MET A 412 -1.81 30.53 31.68
N ALA A 413 -1.03 31.58 31.91
CA ALA A 413 -1.51 32.95 31.96
C ALA A 413 -1.80 33.42 30.53
N ARG A 414 -3.09 33.47 30.16
CA ARG A 414 -3.54 34.32 29.06
C ARG A 414 -3.96 35.66 29.65
N SER A 415 -3.17 36.68 29.32
CA SER A 415 -3.46 38.09 29.57
C SER A 415 -4.74 38.48 28.84
N LEU A 416 -5.84 38.63 29.59
CA LEU A 416 -7.06 39.30 29.13
C LEU A 416 -6.90 40.78 29.47
N LYS A 417 -6.83 41.62 28.44
CA LYS A 417 -6.88 43.08 28.59
C LYS A 417 -8.29 43.45 29.05
N SER A 418 -8.36 44.31 30.05
CA SER A 418 -9.60 44.92 30.55
C SER A 418 -10.35 45.61 29.41
N GLY A 419 -11.50 45.08 29.01
CA GLY A 419 -12.34 45.72 27.99
C GLY A 419 -13.44 44.86 27.35
N ASP A 420 -13.39 43.53 27.46
CA ASP A 420 -14.41 42.69 26.82
C ASP A 420 -15.63 42.54 27.73
N ILE A 421 -16.58 43.48 27.58
CA ILE A 421 -17.96 43.34 28.03
C ILE A 421 -18.60 42.29 27.12
N VAL A 422 -18.78 41.07 27.65
CA VAL A 422 -19.63 40.06 27.02
C VAL A 422 -21.07 40.43 27.35
N GLU A 423 -21.73 41.13 26.44
CA GLU A 423 -23.20 41.25 26.43
C GLU A 423 -23.80 39.87 26.14
N ILE A 424 -24.25 39.19 27.19
CA ILE A 424 -25.08 37.99 27.07
C ILE A 424 -26.49 38.49 26.74
N SER A 425 -26.82 38.56 25.45
CA SER A 425 -28.18 38.78 25.00
C SER A 425 -29.00 37.52 25.25
N ASP A 426 -29.74 37.52 26.35
CA ASP A 426 -30.87 36.61 26.60
C ASP A 426 -32.07 37.14 25.80
N SER A 427 -32.33 36.52 24.65
CA SER A 427 -33.45 36.80 23.77
C SER A 427 -34.48 35.68 23.92
N ASP A 428 -35.14 35.66 25.08
CA ASP A 428 -36.37 34.93 25.32
C ASP A 428 -37.56 35.81 24.88
N ASP A 429 -37.97 35.68 23.62
CA ASP A 429 -39.23 36.22 23.13
C ASP A 429 -39.68 35.41 21.92
N GLU A 430 -40.71 34.58 22.09
CA GLU A 430 -41.88 34.49 21.19
C GLU A 430 -42.83 33.39 21.68
N ALA A 431 -43.71 33.77 22.61
CA ALA A 431 -45.00 33.13 22.79
C ALA A 431 -46.07 33.96 22.06
N THR A 432 -46.52 33.51 20.89
CA THR A 432 -47.88 33.81 20.41
C THR A 432 -48.58 32.60 19.78
N PRO A 433 -49.93 32.50 19.91
CA PRO A 433 -50.65 31.28 19.62
C PRO A 433 -51.26 31.23 18.21
N LYS A 434 -51.26 30.01 17.65
CA LYS A 434 -52.23 29.38 16.73
C LYS A 434 -53.10 30.33 15.88
N LYS A 435 -52.72 30.49 14.61
CA LYS A 435 -53.67 30.82 13.53
C LYS A 435 -54.02 29.57 12.73
N ASN A 436 -55.31 29.25 12.75
CA ASN A 436 -55.98 28.30 11.88
C ASN A 436 -55.68 28.63 10.41
N PHE A 437 -54.98 27.74 9.71
CA PHE A 437 -54.98 27.72 8.25
C PHE A 437 -55.95 26.65 7.76
N ARG A 438 -57.02 27.16 7.14
CA ARG A 438 -57.91 26.45 6.23
C ARG A 438 -57.10 25.74 5.15
N SER A 439 -57.44 24.48 4.92
CA SER A 439 -57.12 23.73 3.72
C SER A 439 -57.70 24.42 2.47
N PRO A 440 -56.97 24.43 1.35
CA PRO A 440 -57.57 24.45 0.02
C PRO A 440 -57.44 23.05 -0.61
N THR A 441 -58.61 22.47 -0.85
CA THR A 441 -58.89 21.55 -1.97
C THR A 441 -58.27 22.07 -3.27
N LEU A 442 -57.61 21.19 -4.03
CA LEU A 442 -57.44 21.18 -5.51
C LEU A 442 -56.56 19.95 -5.82
N SER A 443 -57.15 18.83 -6.23
CA SER A 443 -57.41 18.42 -7.62
C SER A 443 -56.17 17.91 -8.38
N ASN A 444 -56.27 16.65 -8.81
CA ASN A 444 -55.88 16.12 -10.11
C ASN A 444 -54.58 16.64 -10.74
N THR A 445 -53.58 15.77 -10.85
CA THR A 445 -53.14 15.09 -12.10
C THR A 445 -51.74 14.51 -11.89
N ASN A 446 -51.58 13.19 -11.96
CA ASN A 446 -50.74 12.59 -13.01
C ASN A 446 -50.76 11.06 -12.90
N ARG A 447 -51.48 10.53 -13.89
CA ARG A 447 -51.46 9.18 -14.40
C ARG A 447 -50.15 9.01 -15.18
N GLU A 448 -49.71 7.76 -15.29
CA GLU A 448 -48.71 7.26 -16.26
C GLU A 448 -47.24 7.48 -15.91
N ASN A 449 -46.61 6.43 -15.37
CA ASN A 449 -45.59 5.71 -16.12
C ASN A 449 -45.44 4.27 -15.61
N ARG A 450 -45.99 3.37 -16.43
CA ARG A 450 -45.89 1.91 -16.36
C ARG A 450 -44.86 1.49 -17.40
N ALA A 451 -43.66 1.12 -16.97
CA ALA A 451 -42.71 0.34 -17.75
C ALA A 451 -42.04 -0.65 -16.78
N GLN A 452 -42.54 -1.89 -16.75
CA GLN A 452 -41.83 -3.04 -17.29
C GLN A 452 -40.44 -3.25 -16.69
N TYR A 453 -40.40 -3.88 -15.51
CA TYR A 453 -39.31 -4.79 -15.17
C TYR A 453 -39.91 -6.15 -14.85
N LYS A 454 -39.68 -7.10 -15.78
CA LYS A 454 -39.74 -8.53 -15.53
C LYS A 454 -38.46 -8.89 -14.80
N GLU A 455 -38.54 -9.34 -13.55
CA GLU A 455 -37.44 -10.08 -12.94
C GLU A 455 -37.93 -11.36 -12.28
N GLY A 456 -37.07 -12.37 -12.44
CA GLY A 456 -37.28 -13.77 -12.18
C GLY A 456 -37.80 -14.08 -10.79
N SER A 457 -38.83 -14.92 -10.79
CA SER A 457 -39.18 -15.82 -9.71
C SER A 457 -37.93 -16.56 -9.21
N LEU A 458 -37.48 -16.24 -7.98
CA LEU A 458 -36.63 -17.11 -7.18
C LEU A 458 -37.41 -17.53 -5.94
N LEU A 459 -37.84 -18.78 -5.99
CA LEU A 459 -38.47 -19.55 -4.94
C LEU A 459 -37.61 -19.56 -3.67
N SER A 460 -38.10 -18.94 -2.59
CA SER A 460 -37.58 -19.17 -1.25
C SER A 460 -38.16 -20.48 -0.69
N SER A 461 -37.37 -21.54 -0.74
CA SER A 461 -37.67 -22.79 -0.06
C SER A 461 -37.43 -22.65 1.44
N THR A 462 -38.49 -22.40 2.22
CA THR A 462 -38.45 -22.53 3.68
C THR A 462 -38.39 -24.01 4.09
N PRO A 463 -37.46 -24.45 4.97
CA PRO A 463 -37.48 -25.81 5.50
C PRO A 463 -38.69 -26.04 6.40
N LYS A 464 -39.41 -27.12 6.10
CA LYS A 464 -40.59 -27.62 6.81
C LYS A 464 -40.31 -27.86 8.30
N ARG A 465 -41.13 -27.24 9.15
CA ARG A 465 -41.36 -27.63 10.55
C ARG A 465 -41.69 -29.13 10.61
N LYS A 466 -40.85 -29.93 11.28
CA LYS A 466 -41.22 -31.28 11.73
C LYS A 466 -42.07 -31.16 12.98
N ARG A 467 -43.35 -31.51 12.83
CA ARG A 467 -44.34 -31.74 13.88
C ARG A 467 -43.94 -33.05 14.56
N SER A 468 -43.51 -32.98 15.83
CA SER A 468 -43.31 -34.17 16.66
C SER A 468 -44.63 -34.55 17.32
N THR A 469 -45.06 -35.78 17.05
CA THR A 469 -46.27 -36.44 17.51
C THR A 469 -45.95 -37.37 18.68
N TYR A 470 -46.80 -37.30 19.70
CA TYR A 470 -47.18 -38.37 20.66
C TYR A 470 -46.08 -39.11 21.44
N GLY A 471 -46.16 -38.95 22.76
CA GLY A 471 -45.64 -39.88 23.76
C GLY A 471 -46.42 -39.66 25.05
N CYS A 472 -47.55 -40.37 25.17
CA CYS A 472 -48.22 -40.65 26.45
C CYS A 472 -47.39 -41.69 27.23
N ASP A 473 -47.76 -41.83 28.51
CA ASP A 473 -47.43 -42.89 29.47
C ASP A 473 -46.35 -42.45 30.47
N ASN A 474 -46.73 -42.02 31.69
CA ASN A 474 -46.95 -42.82 32.91
C ASN A 474 -45.87 -42.35 33.92
N ASP A 475 -45.96 -42.33 35.24
CA ASP A 475 -46.99 -42.58 36.25
C ASP A 475 -46.43 -41.94 37.54
N GLU A 476 -47.34 -41.50 38.41
CA GLU A 476 -47.29 -41.61 39.87
C GLU A 476 -45.92 -41.61 40.60
N ASN A 477 -45.61 -40.53 41.34
CA ASN A 477 -45.40 -40.57 42.80
C ASN A 477 -44.94 -39.21 43.34
N PHE A 478 -45.79 -38.53 44.12
CA PHE A 478 -45.32 -37.60 45.14
C PHE A 478 -46.11 -37.85 46.43
N GLN A 479 -45.43 -38.47 47.40
CA GLN A 479 -45.92 -38.65 48.76
C GLN A 479 -46.09 -37.30 49.45
N ILE A 480 -47.32 -37.00 49.82
CA ILE A 480 -47.67 -35.95 50.80
C ILE A 480 -47.50 -36.59 52.18
N GLY A 481 -46.42 -36.23 52.88
CA GLY A 481 -46.24 -36.54 54.29
C GLY A 481 -46.80 -35.42 55.17
N ALA A 482 -48.05 -35.57 55.60
CA ALA A 482 -48.58 -34.83 56.74
C ALA A 482 -48.30 -35.64 58.02
N GLN A 483 -47.70 -35.00 59.04
CA GLN A 483 -47.80 -35.46 60.43
C GLN A 483 -48.14 -34.27 61.33
N GLN A 484 -49.32 -34.38 61.93
CA GLN A 484 -49.77 -33.60 63.07
C GLN A 484 -49.25 -34.23 64.37
N ALA A 485 -49.11 -33.36 65.37
CA ALA A 485 -49.32 -33.56 66.81
C ALA A 485 -48.39 -34.51 67.60
N LYS A 486 -47.60 -33.88 68.49
CA LYS A 486 -47.73 -34.06 69.94
C LYS A 486 -47.53 -32.74 70.64
#